data_AF-A0A512TLA5-F1
#
_entry.id   AF-A0A512TLA5-F1
#
_cell.length_a   1.000
_cell.length_b   1.000
_cell.length_c   1.000
_cell.angle_alpha   90.00
_cell.angle_beta   90.00
_cell.angle_gamma   90.00
#
_symmetry.space_group_name_H-M   'P 1'
#
loop_
_entity.id
_entity.type
_entity.pdbx_description
1 polymer ?
#
loop_
_entity_poly.entity_id
_entity_poly.type
_entity_poly.pdbx_seq_one_letter_code
_entity_poly.pdbx_strand_id
1 'polypeptide(L)'
;MENLKKFCKEKSITFFFPIALVLTIVPLIVRMRISEPDEDTLKLYGSSANSDLFTQNKEICLIFLSAIILIIAITCFKKFYEKKDKLINIMIICSLIFLGFTFLSALFSKYKHVAFWGIYDRSEGFITIACYILLFIYSIYTFKKTEEFKFILIPILILVYINGFLGLFQFFGSDLIKTSLGGLIAIPSSYNIDPSKLSLAYESGTIYGTLYHYNYVGSFTALVLPILFGACVIEDDIFLKLLSMGGSLVGLWLLFGSTSRAGIIGFGAIIVFACIFFGKLLLKKKKALLITLACLAVFAVGLNFATSGKIFRRIPSLVADGLSLFKSNTDFDYRDHIPVKNIEHIDNNIVLTLPTDTLTISFENNDYVFRNSKNEVVDYKSEFNSKIKAYDYTTTDANFSNISFRSGKIKSKTKNDGLMLILNGSNEFMFITRDDNSMHLIDPKTLEEIDLDFPETIGFNGKEKLASSRGYIWSRSIPLLKDTLILGSGPDTFSFDFPQHDLLGKLYAYGTTNMIISKAHNLFLQIGLNNGVVALIAFVILIMVYIIDSFKLYALKNKYDEKQILGSILALSVIGYLFTGLFNDSVICVAPIFWIILGVGAAVNFINKKAQTK
;
A
#
# COMPACT_ATOMS: atom_id res chain seq x y z
N MET A 1 -5.93 5.41 39.38
CA MET A 1 -4.54 4.88 39.45
C MET A 1 -4.37 3.79 40.52
N GLU A 2 -4.88 3.99 41.73
CA GLU A 2 -4.72 3.05 42.86
C GLU A 2 -5.47 1.71 42.66
N ASN A 3 -6.68 1.77 42.10
CA ASN A 3 -7.46 0.58 41.72
C ASN A 3 -6.77 -0.27 40.64
N LEU A 4 -6.06 0.36 39.69
CA LEU A 4 -5.31 -0.35 38.65
C LEU A 4 -4.08 -1.06 39.23
N LYS A 5 -3.39 -0.40 40.18
CA LYS A 5 -2.27 -0.99 40.94
C LYS A 5 -2.73 -2.20 41.77
N LYS A 6 -3.92 -2.12 42.40
CA LYS A 6 -4.55 -3.21 43.16
C LYS A 6 -4.95 -4.38 42.26
N PHE A 7 -5.61 -4.11 41.14
CA PHE A 7 -6.01 -5.11 40.14
C PHE A 7 -4.82 -5.92 39.60
N CYS A 8 -3.69 -5.26 39.32
CA CYS A 8 -2.47 -5.94 38.85
C CYS A 8 -1.75 -6.77 39.94
N LYS A 9 -2.19 -6.70 41.20
CA LYS A 9 -1.56 -7.38 42.35
C LYS A 9 -2.22 -8.73 42.67
N GLU A 10 -3.47 -8.94 42.25
CA GLU A 10 -4.32 -10.07 42.68
C GLU A 10 -4.52 -11.18 41.63
N LYS A 11 -4.24 -10.94 40.33
CA LYS A 11 -4.37 -11.96 39.27
C LYS A 11 -3.05 -12.14 38.50
N SER A 12 -2.77 -13.36 38.03
CA SER A 12 -1.70 -13.65 37.05
C SER A 12 -2.10 -13.10 35.67
N ILE A 13 -2.16 -11.79 35.55
CA ILE A 13 -2.46 -11.12 34.28
C ILE A 13 -1.26 -11.35 33.38
N THR A 14 -1.47 -12.05 32.27
CA THR A 14 -0.49 -12.06 31.18
C THR A 14 -0.42 -10.64 30.64
N PHE A 15 0.67 -9.92 30.92
CA PHE A 15 0.88 -8.56 30.42
C PHE A 15 0.86 -8.48 28.88
N PHE A 16 0.91 -9.62 28.21
CA PHE A 16 0.77 -9.74 26.77
C PHE A 16 -0.69 -9.66 26.26
N PHE A 17 -1.71 -9.79 27.12
CA PHE A 17 -3.12 -9.81 26.69
C PHE A 17 -3.58 -8.56 25.90
N PRO A 18 -3.18 -7.31 26.25
CA PRO A 18 -3.52 -6.13 25.46
C PRO A 18 -3.04 -6.21 24.00
N ILE A 19 -1.91 -6.88 23.74
CA ILE A 19 -1.41 -7.10 22.39
C ILE A 19 -2.37 -8.01 21.60
N ALA A 20 -2.92 -9.05 22.22
CA ALA A 20 -3.91 -9.92 21.59
C ALA A 20 -5.18 -9.15 21.19
N LEU A 21 -5.61 -8.18 22.00
CA LEU A 21 -6.75 -7.30 21.67
C LEU A 21 -6.45 -6.44 20.44
N VAL A 22 -5.26 -5.82 20.37
CA VAL A 22 -4.84 -5.03 19.20
C VAL A 22 -4.84 -5.90 17.95
N LEU A 23 -4.23 -7.09 18.01
CA LEU A 23 -4.19 -8.03 16.88
C LEU A 23 -5.57 -8.46 16.41
N THR A 24 -6.52 -8.67 17.32
CA THR A 24 -7.85 -9.19 16.97
C THR A 24 -8.75 -8.07 16.45
N ILE A 25 -8.83 -6.96 17.19
CA ILE A 25 -9.87 -5.94 16.99
C ILE A 25 -9.50 -4.99 15.85
N VAL A 26 -8.29 -4.42 15.88
CA VAL A 26 -7.92 -3.31 14.97
C VAL A 26 -8.06 -3.73 13.51
N PRO A 27 -7.51 -4.86 13.03
CA PRO A 27 -7.59 -5.20 11.61
C PRO A 27 -9.00 -5.52 11.10
N LEU A 28 -9.96 -5.84 11.99
CA LEU A 28 -11.34 -6.22 11.63
C LEU A 28 -12.30 -5.04 11.55
N ILE A 29 -11.93 -3.86 12.05
CA ILE A 29 -12.83 -2.70 12.04
C ILE A 29 -13.09 -2.28 10.59
N VAL A 30 -14.35 -2.33 10.19
CA VAL A 30 -14.85 -1.73 8.95
C VAL A 30 -16.02 -0.85 9.34
N ARG A 31 -15.80 0.47 9.29
CA ARG A 31 -16.81 1.46 9.66
C ARG A 31 -16.55 2.78 8.95
N MET A 32 -17.57 3.29 8.28
CA MET A 32 -17.56 4.49 7.47
C MET A 32 -17.36 5.72 8.35
N ARG A 33 -16.46 6.59 7.91
CA ARG A 33 -16.28 7.93 8.42
C ARG A 33 -16.16 8.89 7.24
N ILE A 34 -16.93 9.96 7.29
CA ILE A 34 -16.80 11.08 6.36
C ILE A 34 -15.91 12.12 7.06
N SER A 35 -14.82 12.48 6.42
CA SER A 35 -13.90 13.51 6.89
C SER A 35 -13.86 14.66 5.90
N GLU A 36 -13.84 15.88 6.43
CA GLU A 36 -13.49 17.07 5.67
C GLU A 36 -11.97 17.07 5.46
N PRO A 37 -11.49 17.06 4.22
CA PRO A 37 -10.06 17.13 3.95
C PRO A 37 -9.50 18.50 4.33
N ASP A 38 -8.23 18.55 4.71
CA ASP A 38 -7.49 19.81 4.80
C ASP A 38 -7.35 20.47 3.42
N GLU A 39 -6.95 21.74 3.39
CA GLU A 39 -6.87 22.54 2.16
C GLU A 39 -5.96 21.91 1.09
N ASP A 40 -4.82 21.34 1.47
CA ASP A 40 -3.88 20.72 0.53
C ASP A 40 -4.45 19.42 -0.03
N THR A 41 -5.09 18.60 0.82
CA THR A 41 -5.83 17.41 0.38
C THR A 41 -7.00 17.78 -0.55
N LEU A 42 -7.71 18.86 -0.27
CA LEU A 42 -8.79 19.36 -1.12
C LEU A 42 -8.27 19.77 -2.50
N LYS A 43 -7.16 20.52 -2.57
CA LYS A 43 -6.52 20.91 -3.84
C LYS A 43 -6.09 19.68 -4.65
N LEU A 44 -5.48 18.69 -3.99
CA LEU A 44 -4.97 17.49 -4.65
C LEU A 44 -6.08 16.60 -5.23
N TYR A 45 -7.17 16.41 -4.49
CA TYR A 45 -8.25 15.48 -4.85
C TYR A 45 -9.46 16.15 -5.50
N GLY A 46 -9.65 17.46 -5.34
CA GLY A 46 -10.80 18.20 -5.85
C GLY A 46 -12.14 17.86 -5.18
N SER A 47 -12.11 17.15 -4.03
CA SER A 47 -13.31 16.69 -3.32
C SER A 47 -13.38 17.30 -1.92
N SER A 48 -14.52 17.93 -1.60
CA SER A 48 -14.77 18.57 -0.29
C SER A 48 -15.19 17.60 0.82
N ALA A 49 -15.50 16.35 0.48
CA ALA A 49 -15.83 15.32 1.46
C ALA A 49 -15.32 13.97 0.96
N ASN A 50 -14.56 13.28 1.81
CA ASN A 50 -14.06 11.96 1.49
C ASN A 50 -14.56 10.95 2.54
N SER A 51 -15.12 9.84 2.05
CA SER A 51 -15.55 8.73 2.88
C SER A 51 -14.47 7.65 2.94
N ASP A 52 -14.10 7.23 4.14
CA ASP A 52 -13.26 6.05 4.37
C ASP A 52 -14.03 5.00 5.16
N LEU A 53 -13.84 3.73 4.81
CA LEU A 53 -14.45 2.58 5.50
C LEU A 53 -13.44 1.85 6.41
N PHE A 54 -12.14 2.01 6.20
CA PHE A 54 -11.16 1.04 6.66
C PHE A 54 -10.06 1.57 7.55
N THR A 55 -9.65 2.83 7.47
CA THR A 55 -8.41 3.30 8.12
C THR A 55 -8.70 4.19 9.33
N GLN A 56 -9.65 5.12 9.22
CA GLN A 56 -9.93 6.13 10.25
C GLN A 56 -10.37 5.52 11.59
N ASN A 57 -11.33 4.60 11.55
CA ASN A 57 -11.82 3.95 12.78
C ASN A 57 -10.82 2.92 13.33
N LYS A 58 -9.95 2.37 12.48
CA LYS A 58 -8.82 1.54 12.93
C LYS A 58 -7.81 2.37 13.71
N GLU A 59 -7.50 3.58 13.23
CA GLU A 59 -6.61 4.54 13.87
C GLU A 59 -7.10 4.91 15.26
N ILE A 60 -8.36 5.34 15.38
CA ILE A 60 -8.93 5.71 16.69
C ILE A 60 -8.83 4.54 17.68
N CYS A 61 -9.19 3.32 17.27
CA CYS A 61 -9.12 2.15 18.12
C CYS A 61 -7.68 1.81 18.50
N LEU A 62 -6.74 1.90 17.55
CA LEU A 62 -5.32 1.66 17.78
C LEU A 62 -4.75 2.66 18.78
N ILE A 63 -5.04 3.95 18.64
CA ILE A 63 -4.59 5.00 19.57
C ILE A 63 -5.14 4.73 20.96
N PHE A 64 -6.43 4.42 21.08
CA PHE A 64 -7.06 4.12 22.37
C PHE A 64 -6.41 2.91 23.07
N LEU A 65 -6.24 1.80 22.35
CA LEU A 65 -5.59 0.59 22.91
C LEU A 65 -4.10 0.84 23.22
N SER A 66 -3.41 1.63 22.40
CA SER A 66 -2.02 2.01 22.62
C SER A 66 -1.85 2.91 23.84
N ALA A 67 -2.79 3.82 24.10
CA ALA A 67 -2.80 4.63 25.32
C ALA A 67 -2.96 3.74 26.58
N ILE A 68 -3.83 2.74 26.53
CA ILE A 68 -3.96 1.74 27.62
C ILE A 68 -2.65 0.98 27.80
N ILE A 69 -2.05 0.50 26.71
CA ILE A 69 -0.76 -0.19 26.73
C ILE A 69 0.34 0.68 27.33
N LEU A 70 0.40 1.98 26.98
CA LEU A 70 1.35 2.93 27.53
C LEU A 70 1.16 3.12 29.04
N ILE A 71 -0.08 3.26 29.52
CA ILE A 71 -0.39 3.34 30.95
C ILE A 71 0.05 2.06 31.68
N ILE A 72 -0.23 0.88 31.11
CA ILE A 72 0.23 -0.39 31.68
C ILE A 72 1.75 -0.45 31.69
N ALA A 73 2.39 -0.03 30.59
CA ALA A 73 3.84 -0.05 30.46
C ALA A 73 4.51 0.80 31.55
N ILE A 74 4.04 2.02 31.78
CA ILE A 74 4.56 2.94 32.79
C ILE A 74 4.28 2.43 34.21
N THR A 75 3.05 2.00 34.49
CA THR A 75 2.63 1.62 35.86
C THR A 75 3.17 0.26 36.30
N CYS A 76 3.34 -0.68 35.37
CA CYS A 76 3.75 -2.06 35.66
C CYS A 76 5.16 -2.40 35.15
N PHE A 77 5.93 -1.42 34.66
CA PHE A 77 7.27 -1.61 34.09
C PHE A 77 8.14 -2.57 34.90
N LYS A 78 8.25 -2.33 36.22
CA LYS A 78 9.09 -3.12 37.13
C LYS A 78 8.71 -4.60 37.21
N LYS A 79 7.49 -4.99 36.82
CA LYS A 79 7.00 -6.38 36.89
C LYS A 79 7.45 -7.23 35.71
N PHE A 80 7.64 -6.63 34.54
CA PHE A 80 8.02 -7.37 33.32
C PHE A 80 9.38 -6.93 32.75
N TYR A 81 9.97 -5.85 33.27
CA TYR A 81 11.30 -5.40 32.86
C TYR A 81 12.35 -6.48 33.09
N GLU A 82 13.20 -6.68 32.09
CA GLU A 82 14.35 -7.57 32.16
C GLU A 82 15.44 -6.95 31.30
N LYS A 83 16.68 -6.92 31.82
CA LYS A 83 17.83 -6.46 31.06
C LYS A 83 17.99 -7.32 29.81
N LYS A 84 17.99 -6.67 28.65
CA LYS A 84 18.15 -7.32 27.35
C LYS A 84 19.60 -7.28 26.87
N ASP A 85 19.91 -8.16 25.91
CA ASP A 85 21.24 -8.23 25.32
C ASP A 85 21.55 -7.02 24.42
N LYS A 86 22.79 -6.95 23.94
CA LYS A 86 23.27 -5.86 23.07
C LYS A 86 22.44 -5.74 21.78
N LEU A 87 21.99 -6.84 21.19
CA LEU A 87 21.28 -6.82 19.92
C LEU A 87 19.87 -6.24 20.06
N ILE A 88 19.13 -6.63 21.10
CA ILE A 88 17.83 -6.01 21.40
C ILE A 88 18.00 -4.52 21.71
N ASN A 89 19.03 -4.14 22.47
CA ASN A 89 19.26 -2.72 22.77
C ASN A 89 19.53 -1.91 21.49
N ILE A 90 20.28 -2.45 20.53
CA ILE A 90 20.46 -1.82 19.21
C ILE A 90 19.11 -1.66 18.50
N MET A 91 18.27 -2.72 18.47
CA MET A 91 16.94 -2.65 17.84
C MET A 91 16.05 -1.57 18.48
N ILE A 92 16.04 -1.47 19.81
CA ILE A 92 15.28 -0.43 20.52
C ILE A 92 15.83 0.96 20.18
N ILE A 93 17.15 1.17 20.23
CA ILE A 93 17.77 2.46 19.90
C ILE A 93 17.43 2.86 18.46
N CYS A 94 17.56 1.95 17.49
CA CYS A 94 17.19 2.20 16.11
C CYS A 94 15.70 2.52 15.94
N SER A 95 14.80 1.85 16.68
CA SER A 95 13.36 2.17 16.64
C SER A 95 13.06 3.57 17.18
N LEU A 96 13.82 4.02 18.19
CA LEU A 96 13.68 5.35 18.78
C LEU A 96 14.28 6.44 17.89
N ILE A 97 15.40 6.16 17.20
CA ILE A 97 15.95 7.06 16.17
C ILE A 97 14.95 7.20 15.03
N PHE A 98 14.43 6.08 14.51
CA PHE A 98 13.39 6.10 13.49
C PHE A 98 12.18 6.94 13.92
N LEU A 99 11.66 6.73 15.14
CA LEU A 99 10.54 7.51 15.66
C LEU A 99 10.87 9.00 15.84
N GLY A 100 12.07 9.31 16.32
CA GLY A 100 12.53 10.69 16.51
C GLY A 100 12.61 11.45 15.18
N PHE A 101 13.19 10.85 14.15
CA PHE A 101 13.24 11.46 12.81
C PHE A 101 11.86 11.53 12.14
N THR A 102 10.98 10.55 12.40
CA THR A 102 9.57 10.62 11.98
C THR A 102 8.86 11.81 12.64
N PHE A 103 9.05 12.01 13.95
CA PHE A 103 8.50 13.16 14.67
C PHE A 103 9.02 14.49 14.13
N LEU A 104 10.34 14.60 13.91
CA LEU A 104 10.95 15.82 13.37
C LEU A 104 10.44 16.11 11.95
N SER A 105 10.32 15.08 11.11
CA SER A 105 9.75 15.23 9.76
C SER A 105 8.29 15.71 9.83
N ALA A 106 7.49 15.20 10.77
CA ALA A 106 6.12 15.69 10.97
C ALA A 106 6.07 17.13 11.50
N LEU A 107 6.95 17.48 12.45
CA LEU A 107 7.02 18.80 13.07
C LEU A 107 7.39 19.90 12.06
N PHE A 108 8.32 19.59 11.15
CA PHE A 108 8.83 20.50 10.12
C PHE A 108 8.14 20.34 8.75
N SER A 109 7.14 19.47 8.64
CA SER A 109 6.37 19.28 7.40
C SER A 109 5.64 20.56 6.99
N LYS A 110 5.52 20.78 5.67
CA LYS A 110 4.59 21.76 5.10
C LYS A 110 3.14 21.36 5.36
N TYR A 111 2.85 20.06 5.41
CA TYR A 111 1.52 19.46 5.51
C TYR A 111 1.25 18.90 6.91
N LYS A 112 1.43 19.72 7.95
CA LYS A 112 1.48 19.27 9.36
C LYS A 112 0.27 18.43 9.78
N HIS A 113 -0.94 18.79 9.36
CA HIS A 113 -2.14 18.04 9.73
C HIS A 113 -2.05 16.59 9.24
N VAL A 114 -1.77 16.40 7.95
CA VAL A 114 -1.56 15.07 7.35
C VAL A 114 -0.34 14.39 7.96
N ALA A 115 0.75 15.12 8.22
CA ALA A 115 1.96 14.54 8.80
C ALA A 115 1.75 13.93 10.20
N PHE A 116 0.85 14.50 11.01
CA PHE A 116 0.53 13.98 12.34
C PHE A 116 -0.54 12.88 12.34
N TRP A 117 -1.60 13.03 11.53
CA TRP A 117 -2.79 12.17 11.57
C TRP A 117 -2.92 11.21 10.38
N GLY A 118 -2.19 11.46 9.31
CA GLY A 118 -2.30 10.75 8.05
C GLY A 118 -3.42 11.30 7.18
N ILE A 119 -3.41 10.89 5.91
CA ILE A 119 -4.48 11.21 4.97
C ILE A 119 -5.71 10.34 5.26
N TYR A 120 -6.88 10.79 4.83
CA TYR A 120 -8.16 10.19 5.23
C TYR A 120 -8.25 8.67 4.97
N ASP A 121 -7.69 8.16 3.86
CA ASP A 121 -7.78 6.76 3.43
C ASP A 121 -6.56 5.89 3.80
N ARG A 122 -5.65 6.41 4.63
CA ARG A 122 -4.48 5.66 5.12
C ARG A 122 -4.32 5.74 6.63
N SER A 123 -4.53 6.94 7.20
CA SER A 123 -4.33 7.21 8.63
C SER A 123 -2.93 6.83 9.14
N GLU A 124 -1.88 6.97 8.32
CA GLU A 124 -0.50 6.60 8.69
C GLU A 124 0.36 7.82 9.05
N GLY A 125 -0.21 8.76 9.81
CA GLY A 125 0.53 9.88 10.39
C GLY A 125 1.51 9.47 11.50
N PHE A 126 2.26 10.44 12.03
CA PHE A 126 3.19 10.24 13.14
C PHE A 126 2.56 9.53 14.35
N ILE A 127 1.34 9.89 14.74
CA ILE A 127 0.67 9.32 15.92
C ILE A 127 0.46 7.80 15.75
N THR A 128 0.04 7.39 14.56
CA THR A 128 -0.11 5.98 14.20
C THR A 128 1.23 5.24 14.23
N ILE A 129 2.28 5.83 13.64
CA ILE A 129 3.63 5.24 13.66
C ILE A 129 4.18 5.13 15.09
N ALA A 130 3.92 6.11 15.96
CA ALA A 130 4.31 6.05 17.37
C ALA A 130 3.63 4.88 18.11
N CYS A 131 2.36 4.60 17.80
CA CYS A 131 1.66 3.42 18.32
C CYS A 131 2.36 2.12 17.89
N TYR A 132 2.82 2.02 16.64
CA TYR A 132 3.53 0.85 16.15
C TYR A 132 4.83 0.59 16.90
N ILE A 133 5.64 1.64 17.13
CA ILE A 133 6.90 1.52 17.88
C ILE A 133 6.62 1.14 19.35
N LEU A 134 5.56 1.69 19.96
CA LEU A 134 5.14 1.29 21.29
C LEU A 134 4.78 -0.20 21.34
N LEU A 135 3.99 -0.70 20.38
CA LEU A 135 3.62 -2.11 20.31
C LEU A 135 4.85 -3.01 20.17
N PHE A 136 5.79 -2.65 19.29
CA PHE A 136 7.05 -3.37 19.12
C PHE A 136 7.85 -3.48 20.42
N ILE A 137 8.11 -2.35 21.08
CA ILE A 137 8.87 -2.31 22.34
C ILE A 137 8.12 -3.07 23.44
N TYR A 138 6.81 -2.86 23.56
CA TYR A 138 5.99 -3.53 24.55
C TYR A 138 6.02 -5.05 24.38
N SER A 139 5.92 -5.55 23.14
CA SER A 139 6.02 -6.98 22.83
C SER A 139 7.38 -7.58 23.22
N ILE A 140 8.50 -6.86 23.00
CA ILE A 140 9.85 -7.32 23.43
C ILE A 140 9.92 -7.59 24.94
N TYR A 141 9.29 -6.71 25.72
CA TYR A 141 9.39 -6.75 27.17
C TYR A 141 8.37 -7.67 27.83
N THR A 142 7.17 -7.80 27.24
CA THR A 142 6.07 -8.57 27.84
C THR A 142 5.97 -10.00 27.36
N PHE A 143 6.50 -10.36 26.17
CA PHE A 143 6.57 -11.75 25.73
C PHE A 143 7.72 -12.47 26.45
N LYS A 144 7.40 -13.41 27.34
CA LYS A 144 8.38 -14.11 28.19
C LYS A 144 8.45 -15.60 27.94
N LYS A 145 7.36 -16.18 27.46
CA LYS A 145 7.13 -17.63 27.46
C LYS A 145 6.59 -18.07 26.12
N THR A 146 7.05 -19.21 25.61
CA THR A 146 6.58 -19.73 24.32
C THR A 146 5.13 -20.16 24.36
N GLU A 147 4.62 -20.53 25.54
CA GLU A 147 3.21 -20.83 25.78
C GLU A 147 2.31 -19.61 25.56
N GLU A 148 2.85 -18.38 25.65
CA GLU A 148 2.13 -17.14 25.34
C GLU A 148 1.89 -16.97 23.84
N PHE A 149 2.47 -17.82 22.98
CA PHE A 149 2.25 -17.79 21.54
C PHE A 149 0.76 -17.94 21.15
N LYS A 150 -0.07 -18.56 21.99
CA LYS A 150 -1.52 -18.64 21.78
C LYS A 150 -2.19 -17.26 21.72
N PHE A 151 -1.63 -16.25 22.40
CA PHE A 151 -2.09 -14.86 22.32
C PHE A 151 -1.71 -14.16 21.00
N ILE A 152 -0.91 -14.80 20.14
CA ILE A 152 -0.64 -14.39 18.75
C ILE A 152 -1.45 -15.26 17.79
N LEU A 153 -1.38 -16.58 17.96
CA LEU A 153 -1.99 -17.56 17.06
C LEU A 153 -3.51 -17.43 17.00
N ILE A 154 -4.19 -17.32 18.14
CA ILE A 154 -5.66 -17.25 18.18
C ILE A 154 -6.18 -15.99 17.48
N PRO A 155 -5.68 -14.76 17.77
CA PRO A 155 -6.02 -13.57 17.00
C PRO A 155 -5.79 -13.74 15.50
N ILE A 156 -4.65 -14.29 15.08
CA ILE A 156 -4.36 -14.51 13.66
C ILE A 156 -5.37 -15.47 13.03
N LEU A 157 -5.74 -16.56 13.70
CA LEU A 157 -6.76 -17.48 13.22
C LEU A 157 -8.11 -16.78 13.04
N ILE A 158 -8.54 -15.99 14.03
CA ILE A 158 -9.77 -15.18 13.95
C ILE A 158 -9.72 -14.27 12.72
N LEU A 159 -8.63 -13.52 12.53
CA LEU A 159 -8.46 -12.63 11.38
C LEU A 159 -8.55 -13.39 10.06
N VAL A 160 -7.85 -14.52 9.95
CA VAL A 160 -7.77 -15.33 8.72
C VAL A 160 -9.13 -15.93 8.38
N TYR A 161 -9.84 -16.50 9.35
CA TYR A 161 -11.16 -17.07 9.11
C TYR A 161 -12.22 -16.01 8.79
N ILE A 162 -12.22 -14.86 9.47
CA ILE A 162 -13.16 -13.77 9.15
C ILE A 162 -12.86 -13.20 7.77
N ASN A 163 -11.60 -12.88 7.46
CA ASN A 163 -11.25 -12.38 6.14
C ASN A 163 -11.48 -13.43 5.04
N GLY A 164 -11.24 -14.70 5.32
CA GLY A 164 -11.52 -15.80 4.40
C GLY A 164 -13.01 -15.94 4.09
N PHE A 165 -13.84 -15.85 5.13
CA PHE A 165 -15.29 -15.85 5.02
C PHE A 165 -15.78 -14.65 4.20
N LEU A 166 -15.40 -13.42 4.55
CA LEU A 166 -15.75 -12.21 3.79
C LEU A 166 -15.23 -12.30 2.35
N GLY A 167 -14.00 -12.78 2.18
CA GLY A 167 -13.34 -12.93 0.90
C GLY A 167 -14.05 -13.89 -0.06
N LEU A 168 -14.73 -14.92 0.47
CA LEU A 168 -15.58 -15.80 -0.35
C LEU A 168 -16.67 -14.98 -1.05
N PHE A 169 -17.41 -14.17 -0.29
CA PHE A 169 -18.50 -13.35 -0.82
C PHE A 169 -18.00 -12.23 -1.75
N GLN A 170 -16.91 -11.56 -1.38
CA GLN A 170 -16.25 -10.55 -2.23
C GLN A 170 -15.79 -11.15 -3.57
N PHE A 171 -15.21 -12.35 -3.53
CA PHE A 171 -14.69 -12.98 -4.74
C PHE A 171 -15.80 -13.34 -5.73
N PHE A 172 -16.95 -13.85 -5.25
CA PHE A 172 -18.08 -14.23 -6.11
C PHE A 172 -19.04 -13.07 -6.44
N GLY A 173 -18.73 -11.83 -6.02
CA GLY A 173 -19.49 -10.63 -6.37
C GLY A 173 -20.68 -10.32 -5.47
N SER A 174 -20.81 -11.01 -4.33
CA SER A 174 -21.89 -10.82 -3.35
C SER A 174 -21.38 -10.15 -2.09
N ASP A 175 -20.66 -9.04 -2.22
CA ASP A 175 -19.97 -8.38 -1.11
C ASP A 175 -20.90 -8.07 0.07
N LEU A 176 -20.61 -8.68 1.23
CA LEU A 176 -21.45 -8.60 2.40
C LEU A 176 -21.58 -7.16 2.93
N ILE A 177 -20.63 -6.26 2.66
CA ILE A 177 -20.73 -4.85 3.06
C ILE A 177 -21.94 -4.17 2.40
N LYS A 178 -22.34 -4.60 1.19
CA LYS A 178 -23.51 -4.05 0.47
C LYS A 178 -24.85 -4.59 0.97
N THR A 179 -24.86 -5.57 1.87
CA THR A 179 -26.09 -6.14 2.44
C THR A 179 -26.64 -5.26 3.57
N SER A 180 -27.91 -5.46 3.96
CA SER A 180 -28.52 -4.75 5.09
C SER A 180 -27.76 -4.98 6.40
N LEU A 181 -27.36 -6.22 6.69
CA LEU A 181 -26.58 -6.57 7.88
C LEU A 181 -25.18 -5.94 7.84
N GLY A 182 -24.48 -6.01 6.70
CA GLY A 182 -23.17 -5.39 6.54
C GLY A 182 -23.24 -3.87 6.67
N GLY A 183 -24.27 -3.26 6.08
CA GLY A 183 -24.56 -1.83 6.18
C GLY A 183 -24.80 -1.37 7.61
N LEU A 184 -25.54 -2.12 8.43
CA LEU A 184 -25.76 -1.79 9.85
C LEU A 184 -24.44 -1.72 10.65
N ILE A 185 -23.46 -2.54 10.31
CA ILE A 185 -22.15 -2.58 10.96
C ILE A 185 -21.25 -1.48 10.40
N ALA A 186 -21.16 -1.40 9.07
CA ALA A 186 -20.20 -0.58 8.37
C ALA A 186 -20.63 0.88 8.23
N ILE A 187 -21.93 1.20 8.19
CA ILE A 187 -22.42 2.56 7.93
C ILE A 187 -23.14 3.10 9.17
N PRO A 188 -22.67 4.20 9.78
CA PRO A 188 -23.42 4.90 10.81
C PRO A 188 -24.81 5.32 10.30
N SER A 189 -25.85 5.06 11.10
CA SER A 189 -27.23 5.41 10.75
C SER A 189 -27.42 6.91 10.49
N SER A 190 -26.58 7.76 11.08
CA SER A 190 -26.57 9.22 10.85
C SER A 190 -26.30 9.63 9.40
N TYR A 191 -25.69 8.77 8.58
CA TYR A 191 -25.37 9.11 7.19
C TYR A 191 -26.51 8.82 6.21
N ASN A 192 -27.54 8.05 6.59
CA ASN A 192 -28.68 7.70 5.71
C ASN A 192 -28.26 7.18 4.31
N ILE A 193 -27.16 6.44 4.23
CA ILE A 193 -26.66 5.85 2.97
C ILE A 193 -27.23 4.44 2.82
N ASP A 194 -27.78 4.15 1.65
CA ASP A 194 -28.18 2.81 1.25
C ASP A 194 -26.93 1.95 0.95
N PRO A 195 -26.66 0.88 1.72
CA PRO A 195 -25.48 0.04 1.53
C PRO A 195 -25.40 -0.58 0.12
N SER A 196 -26.54 -0.85 -0.51
CA SER A 196 -26.58 -1.46 -1.85
C SER A 196 -26.03 -0.54 -2.94
N LYS A 197 -26.04 0.77 -2.70
CA LYS A 197 -25.54 1.81 -3.62
C LYS A 197 -24.07 2.15 -3.40
N LEU A 198 -23.39 1.50 -2.46
CA LEU A 198 -21.96 1.72 -2.25
C LEU A 198 -21.15 1.29 -3.48
N SER A 199 -20.37 2.23 -4.00
CA SER A 199 -19.31 1.96 -4.96
C SER A 199 -18.08 1.47 -4.19
N LEU A 200 -17.99 0.16 -3.97
CA LEU A 200 -16.81 -0.48 -3.38
C LEU A 200 -15.69 -0.58 -4.40
N ALA A 201 -14.44 -0.59 -3.93
CA ALA A 201 -13.25 -0.49 -4.76
C ALA A 201 -13.07 -1.63 -5.80
N TYR A 202 -13.78 -2.76 -5.65
CA TYR A 202 -13.67 -3.92 -6.54
C TYR A 202 -15.04 -4.55 -6.79
N GLU A 203 -15.32 -4.89 -8.05
CA GLU A 203 -16.65 -5.38 -8.47
C GLU A 203 -16.82 -6.89 -8.25
N SER A 204 -15.84 -7.73 -8.58
CA SER A 204 -15.81 -9.17 -8.21
C SER A 204 -14.46 -9.81 -8.57
N GLY A 205 -14.18 -10.99 -8.00
CA GLY A 205 -13.00 -11.79 -8.34
C GLY A 205 -11.67 -11.27 -7.79
N THR A 206 -11.72 -10.40 -6.79
CA THR A 206 -10.57 -9.92 -6.01
C THR A 206 -10.96 -9.82 -4.55
N ILE A 207 -10.12 -10.37 -3.67
CA ILE A 207 -10.34 -10.32 -2.21
C ILE A 207 -9.59 -9.13 -1.62
N TYR A 208 -10.27 -8.33 -0.81
CA TYR A 208 -9.67 -7.25 -0.01
C TYR A 208 -9.99 -7.36 1.50
N GLY A 209 -10.99 -8.17 1.87
CA GLY A 209 -11.39 -8.46 3.25
C GLY A 209 -11.74 -7.19 4.03
N THR A 210 -11.31 -7.14 5.29
CA THR A 210 -11.34 -5.93 6.14
C THR A 210 -10.06 -5.08 5.98
N LEU A 211 -9.17 -5.47 5.05
CA LEU A 211 -7.81 -4.97 4.92
C LEU A 211 -7.65 -3.89 3.84
N TYR A 212 -8.75 -3.22 3.48
CA TYR A 212 -8.82 -2.05 2.58
C TYR A 212 -8.50 -2.33 1.09
N HIS A 213 -7.41 -3.03 0.78
CA HIS A 213 -6.92 -3.21 -0.58
C HIS A 213 -6.30 -4.61 -0.76
N TYR A 214 -6.43 -5.20 -1.95
CA TYR A 214 -5.95 -6.56 -2.21
C TYR A 214 -4.44 -6.73 -2.01
N ASN A 215 -3.65 -5.70 -2.32
CA ASN A 215 -2.21 -5.68 -2.03
C ASN A 215 -1.91 -5.92 -0.54
N TYR A 216 -2.71 -5.36 0.37
CA TYR A 216 -2.54 -5.53 1.81
C TYR A 216 -3.02 -6.90 2.31
N VAL A 217 -3.98 -7.54 1.65
CA VAL A 217 -4.26 -8.98 1.86
C VAL A 217 -3.02 -9.81 1.52
N GLY A 218 -2.30 -9.45 0.45
CA GLY A 218 -0.99 -10.03 0.13
C GLY A 218 0.05 -9.84 1.25
N SER A 219 0.21 -8.62 1.77
CA SER A 219 1.12 -8.35 2.91
C SER A 219 0.71 -9.11 4.18
N PHE A 220 -0.59 -9.17 4.47
CA PHE A 220 -1.13 -9.88 5.62
C PHE A 220 -0.87 -11.39 5.52
N THR A 221 -1.14 -12.00 4.35
CA THR A 221 -0.91 -13.42 4.13
C THR A 221 0.57 -13.79 4.20
N ALA A 222 1.47 -12.93 3.72
CA ALA A 222 2.91 -13.10 3.92
C ALA A 222 3.32 -13.07 5.40
N LEU A 223 2.66 -12.28 6.25
CA LEU A 223 2.90 -12.32 7.70
C LEU A 223 2.37 -13.59 8.37
N VAL A 224 1.15 -14.01 8.05
CA VAL A 224 0.45 -15.04 8.85
C VAL A 224 0.71 -16.47 8.38
N LEU A 225 1.02 -16.70 7.10
CA LEU A 225 1.21 -18.07 6.58
C LEU A 225 2.35 -18.83 7.28
N PRO A 226 3.55 -18.25 7.53
CA PRO A 226 4.60 -18.95 8.28
C PRO A 226 4.16 -19.34 9.69
N ILE A 227 3.40 -18.46 10.36
CA ILE A 227 2.85 -18.69 11.70
C ILE A 227 1.85 -19.85 11.68
N LEU A 228 0.92 -19.87 10.73
CA LEU A 228 -0.10 -20.91 10.61
C LEU A 228 0.51 -22.28 10.27
N PHE A 229 1.42 -22.33 9.30
CA PHE A 229 2.14 -23.57 8.97
C PHE A 229 3.01 -24.04 10.13
N GLY A 230 3.67 -23.12 10.83
CA GLY A 230 4.46 -23.41 12.02
C GLY A 230 3.63 -23.98 13.17
N ALA A 231 2.46 -23.40 13.43
CA ALA A 231 1.53 -23.86 14.45
C ALA A 231 1.04 -25.30 14.21
N CYS A 232 0.91 -25.72 12.95
CA CYS A 232 0.59 -27.11 12.61
C CYS A 232 1.65 -28.12 13.12
N VAL A 233 2.89 -27.65 13.30
CA VAL A 233 4.03 -28.47 13.77
C VAL A 233 4.24 -28.31 15.28
N ILE A 234 4.11 -27.09 15.80
CA ILE A 234 4.43 -26.74 17.19
C ILE A 234 3.31 -27.11 18.16
N GLU A 235 2.05 -26.96 17.79
CA GLU A 235 0.95 -27.15 18.74
C GLU A 235 0.71 -28.63 19.08
N ASP A 236 0.64 -28.95 20.36
CA ASP A 236 0.26 -30.30 20.82
C ASP A 236 -1.26 -30.50 20.83
N ASP A 237 -2.02 -29.43 21.05
CA ASP A 237 -3.48 -29.45 21.06
C ASP A 237 -4.02 -29.77 19.65
N ILE A 238 -4.71 -30.90 19.52
CA ILE A 238 -5.21 -31.39 18.24
C ILE A 238 -6.23 -30.42 17.60
N PHE A 239 -7.03 -29.73 18.41
CA PHE A 239 -8.02 -28.80 17.91
C PHE A 239 -7.33 -27.55 17.33
N LEU A 240 -6.38 -26.95 18.06
CA LEU A 240 -5.59 -25.81 17.55
C LEU A 240 -4.73 -26.20 16.35
N LYS A 241 -4.22 -27.43 16.30
CA LYS A 241 -3.50 -27.95 15.13
C LYS A 241 -4.40 -28.03 13.89
N LEU A 242 -5.60 -28.63 14.03
CA LEU A 242 -6.58 -28.71 12.93
C LEU A 242 -7.06 -27.33 12.49
N LEU A 243 -7.29 -26.42 13.45
CA LEU A 243 -7.65 -25.03 13.18
C LEU A 243 -6.52 -24.29 12.44
N SER A 244 -5.26 -24.56 12.77
CA SER A 244 -4.10 -23.99 12.06
C SER A 244 -3.93 -24.57 10.65
N MET A 245 -4.23 -25.86 10.46
CA MET A 245 -4.24 -26.48 9.14
C MET A 245 -5.33 -25.87 8.25
N GLY A 246 -6.56 -25.75 8.75
CA GLY A 246 -7.65 -25.08 8.06
C GLY A 246 -7.33 -23.60 7.79
N GLY A 247 -6.79 -22.90 8.79
CA GLY A 247 -6.34 -21.52 8.68
C GLY A 247 -5.26 -21.34 7.61
N SER A 248 -4.34 -22.29 7.46
CA SER A 248 -3.33 -22.28 6.40
C SER A 248 -3.95 -22.36 5.00
N LEU A 249 -4.95 -23.24 4.81
CA LEU A 249 -5.69 -23.34 3.54
C LEU A 249 -6.48 -22.05 3.24
N VAL A 250 -7.12 -21.47 4.25
CA VAL A 250 -7.82 -20.18 4.13
C VAL A 250 -6.84 -19.05 3.85
N GLY A 251 -5.66 -19.06 4.46
CA GLY A 251 -4.60 -18.09 4.20
C GLY A 251 -4.07 -18.17 2.76
N LEU A 252 -3.93 -19.38 2.20
CA LEU A 252 -3.60 -19.56 0.79
C LEU A 252 -4.73 -19.09 -0.13
N TRP A 253 -5.99 -19.35 0.23
CA TRP A 253 -7.16 -18.79 -0.46
C TRP A 253 -7.11 -17.25 -0.50
N LEU A 254 -6.83 -16.61 0.64
CA LEU A 254 -6.65 -15.15 0.71
C LEU A 254 -5.51 -14.66 -0.18
N LEU A 255 -4.35 -15.34 -0.15
CA LEU A 255 -3.18 -14.97 -0.93
C LEU A 255 -3.50 -14.99 -2.43
N PHE A 256 -3.99 -16.12 -2.94
CA PHE A 256 -4.26 -16.29 -4.36
C PHE A 256 -5.52 -15.54 -4.81
N GLY A 257 -6.57 -15.49 -3.99
CA GLY A 257 -7.82 -14.79 -4.27
C GLY A 257 -7.71 -13.27 -4.22
N SER A 258 -6.76 -12.71 -3.44
CA SER A 258 -6.40 -11.28 -3.54
C SER A 258 -5.71 -10.95 -4.85
N THR A 259 -5.10 -11.95 -5.49
CA THR A 259 -4.28 -11.80 -6.69
C THR A 259 -3.06 -10.88 -6.55
N SER A 260 -2.71 -10.45 -5.32
CA SER A 260 -1.60 -9.50 -5.07
C SER A 260 -0.25 -10.02 -5.58
N ARG A 261 0.36 -9.28 -6.53
CA ARG A 261 1.72 -9.58 -7.05
C ARG A 261 2.76 -9.52 -5.93
N ALA A 262 2.68 -8.49 -5.09
CA ALA A 262 3.59 -8.28 -3.98
C ALA A 262 3.49 -9.44 -2.96
N GLY A 263 2.27 -9.90 -2.66
CA GLY A 263 2.05 -11.04 -1.76
C GLY A 263 2.64 -12.34 -2.29
N ILE A 264 2.53 -12.61 -3.61
CA ILE A 264 3.14 -13.79 -4.25
C ILE A 264 4.67 -13.74 -4.14
N ILE A 265 5.28 -12.57 -4.36
CA ILE A 265 6.73 -12.37 -4.20
C ILE A 265 7.16 -12.60 -2.74
N GLY A 266 6.42 -12.04 -1.78
CA GLY A 266 6.64 -12.28 -0.35
C GLY A 266 6.55 -13.75 0.03
N PHE A 267 5.54 -14.47 -0.49
CA PHE A 267 5.41 -15.91 -0.28
C PHE A 267 6.54 -16.72 -0.93
N GLY A 268 6.99 -16.32 -2.12
CA GLY A 268 8.18 -16.89 -2.75
C GLY A 268 9.44 -16.73 -1.90
N ALA A 269 9.65 -15.54 -1.33
CA ALA A 269 10.75 -15.29 -0.39
C ALA A 269 10.64 -16.20 0.84
N ILE A 270 9.46 -16.31 1.46
CA ILE A 270 9.22 -17.23 2.58
C ILE A 270 9.68 -18.65 2.25
N ILE A 271 9.34 -19.18 1.07
CA ILE A 271 9.76 -20.52 0.65
C ILE A 271 11.29 -20.62 0.58
N VAL A 272 11.96 -19.66 -0.08
CA VAL A 272 13.43 -19.64 -0.21
C VAL A 272 14.10 -19.61 1.17
N PHE A 273 13.68 -18.70 2.05
CA PHE A 273 14.25 -18.58 3.39
C PHE A 273 13.87 -19.77 4.29
N ALA A 274 12.69 -20.37 4.12
CA ALA A 274 12.31 -21.60 4.83
C ALA A 274 13.18 -22.79 4.41
N CYS A 275 13.58 -22.87 3.13
CA CYS A 275 14.56 -23.85 2.68
C CYS A 275 15.94 -23.63 3.31
N ILE A 276 16.37 -22.38 3.51
CA ILE A 276 17.63 -22.08 4.21
C ILE A 276 17.53 -22.45 5.69
N PHE A 277 16.41 -22.13 6.33
CA PHE A 277 16.22 -22.43 7.75
C PHE A 277 16.10 -23.93 7.95
N PHE A 278 15.10 -24.56 7.35
CA PHE A 278 14.77 -25.96 7.60
C PHE A 278 15.36 -26.97 6.61
N GLY A 279 16.23 -26.57 5.67
CA GLY A 279 16.68 -27.43 4.57
C GLY A 279 17.19 -28.80 4.98
N LYS A 280 18.03 -28.90 6.02
CA LYS A 280 18.52 -30.19 6.53
C LYS A 280 17.40 -31.06 7.12
N LEU A 281 16.42 -30.44 7.78
CA LEU A 281 15.24 -31.13 8.31
C LEU A 281 14.33 -31.61 7.19
N LEU A 282 14.09 -30.76 6.18
CA LEU A 282 13.26 -31.06 5.01
C LEU A 282 13.85 -32.23 4.19
N LEU A 283 15.17 -32.26 3.99
CA LEU A 283 15.86 -33.35 3.30
C LEU A 283 15.71 -34.69 4.04
N LYS A 284 15.77 -34.68 5.38
CA LYS A 284 15.50 -35.88 6.20
C LYS A 284 14.04 -36.34 6.09
N LYS A 285 13.11 -35.42 5.88
CA LYS A 285 11.66 -35.67 5.77
C LYS A 285 11.15 -35.59 4.32
N LYS A 286 11.98 -35.96 3.33
CA LYS A 286 11.68 -35.83 1.89
C LYS A 286 10.32 -36.38 1.44
N LYS A 287 9.86 -37.51 2.02
CA LYS A 287 8.54 -38.08 1.70
C LYS A 287 7.39 -37.15 2.11
N ALA A 288 7.45 -36.62 3.35
CA ALA A 288 6.46 -35.66 3.83
C ALA A 288 6.49 -34.37 3.02
N LEU A 289 7.68 -33.87 2.68
CA LEU A 289 7.84 -32.70 1.81
C LEU A 289 7.18 -32.92 0.44
N LEU A 290 7.43 -34.05 -0.22
CA LEU A 290 6.83 -34.38 -1.53
C LEU A 290 5.30 -34.45 -1.43
N ILE A 291 4.76 -35.04 -0.37
CA ILE A 291 3.30 -35.08 -0.13
C ILE A 291 2.75 -33.66 0.05
N THR A 292 3.38 -32.83 0.89
CA THR A 292 2.95 -31.44 1.10
C THR A 292 2.98 -30.64 -0.21
N LEU A 293 4.05 -30.77 -1.01
CA LEU A 293 4.16 -30.11 -2.31
C LEU A 293 3.09 -30.60 -3.29
N ALA A 294 2.80 -31.90 -3.32
CA ALA A 294 1.73 -32.45 -4.14
C ALA A 294 0.35 -31.92 -3.71
N CYS A 295 0.06 -31.86 -2.40
CA CYS A 295 -1.17 -31.28 -1.88
C CYS A 295 -1.31 -29.79 -2.23
N LEU A 296 -0.23 -29.01 -2.08
CA LEU A 296 -0.22 -27.59 -2.46
C LEU A 296 -0.42 -27.40 -3.97
N ALA A 297 0.18 -28.26 -4.80
CA ALA A 297 -0.02 -28.23 -6.24
C ALA A 297 -1.47 -28.55 -6.63
N VAL A 298 -2.06 -29.61 -6.06
CA VAL A 298 -3.48 -29.95 -6.28
C VAL A 298 -4.38 -28.80 -5.83
N PHE A 299 -4.11 -28.21 -4.66
CA PHE A 299 -4.87 -27.06 -4.17
C PHE A 299 -4.74 -25.84 -5.09
N ALA A 300 -3.53 -25.50 -5.55
CA ALA A 300 -3.29 -24.39 -6.46
C ALA A 300 -3.99 -24.59 -7.81
N VAL A 301 -3.96 -25.82 -8.35
CA VAL A 301 -4.69 -26.18 -9.58
C VAL A 301 -6.19 -26.08 -9.37
N GLY A 302 -6.72 -26.64 -8.27
CA GLY A 302 -8.13 -26.56 -7.91
C GLY A 302 -8.61 -25.11 -7.75
N LEU A 303 -7.83 -24.26 -7.09
CA LEU A 303 -8.09 -22.83 -7.00
C LEU A 303 -8.05 -22.15 -8.37
N ASN A 304 -7.09 -22.49 -9.23
CA ASN A 304 -7.03 -21.91 -10.56
C ASN A 304 -8.27 -22.26 -11.40
N PHE A 305 -8.79 -23.49 -11.29
CA PHE A 305 -10.07 -23.86 -11.91
C PHE A 305 -11.24 -23.07 -11.30
N ALA A 306 -11.35 -23.00 -9.98
CA ALA A 306 -12.40 -22.26 -9.29
C ALA A 306 -12.39 -20.75 -9.61
N THR A 307 -11.23 -20.20 -9.96
CA THR A 307 -11.04 -18.79 -10.33
C THR A 307 -11.04 -18.53 -11.84
N SER A 308 -11.47 -19.50 -12.66
CA SER A 308 -11.49 -19.37 -14.13
C SER A 308 -10.15 -18.95 -14.74
N GLY A 309 -9.04 -19.47 -14.21
CA GLY A 309 -7.70 -19.23 -14.73
C GLY A 309 -7.05 -17.90 -14.32
N LYS A 310 -7.73 -17.07 -13.52
CA LYS A 310 -7.22 -15.74 -13.12
C LYS A 310 -5.87 -15.79 -12.39
N ILE A 311 -5.62 -16.85 -11.62
CA ILE A 311 -4.38 -17.02 -10.85
C ILE A 311 -3.20 -17.29 -11.80
N PHE A 312 -3.29 -18.31 -12.65
CA PHE A 312 -2.17 -18.69 -13.52
C PHE A 312 -1.89 -17.69 -14.64
N ARG A 313 -2.89 -16.91 -15.07
CA ARG A 313 -2.69 -15.83 -16.06
C ARG A 313 -1.70 -14.76 -15.59
N ARG A 314 -1.47 -14.60 -14.28
CA ARG A 314 -0.52 -13.62 -13.74
C ARG A 314 0.93 -14.10 -13.77
N ILE A 315 1.18 -15.41 -13.76
CA ILE A 315 2.54 -15.97 -13.70
C ILE A 315 3.41 -15.49 -14.87
N PRO A 316 2.96 -15.54 -16.15
CA PRO A 316 3.76 -15.05 -17.26
C PRO A 316 4.14 -13.58 -17.13
N SER A 317 3.21 -12.73 -16.67
CA SER A 317 3.47 -11.30 -16.46
C SER A 317 4.51 -11.04 -15.37
N LEU A 318 4.51 -11.83 -14.29
CA LEU A 318 5.52 -11.74 -13.22
C LEU A 318 6.91 -12.17 -13.72
N VAL A 319 6.97 -13.22 -14.54
CA VAL A 319 8.23 -13.67 -15.14
C VAL A 319 8.77 -12.63 -16.14
N ALA A 320 7.89 -12.05 -16.96
CA ALA A 320 8.25 -10.99 -17.89
C ALA A 320 8.78 -9.75 -17.17
N ASP A 321 8.12 -9.33 -16.08
CA ASP A 321 8.59 -8.24 -15.20
C ASP A 321 10.01 -8.56 -14.70
N GLY A 322 10.24 -9.76 -14.15
CA GLY A 322 11.55 -10.18 -13.65
C GLY A 322 12.65 -10.18 -14.73
N LEU A 323 12.36 -10.65 -15.93
CA LEU A 323 13.32 -10.67 -17.05
C LEU A 323 13.62 -9.27 -17.60
N SER A 324 12.62 -8.39 -17.63
CA SER A 324 12.78 -7.01 -18.13
C SER A 324 13.70 -6.16 -17.25
N LEU A 325 13.84 -6.46 -15.95
CA LEU A 325 14.81 -5.81 -15.07
C LEU A 325 16.24 -5.89 -15.60
N PHE A 326 16.61 -6.97 -16.30
CA PHE A 326 17.96 -7.20 -16.79
C PHE A 326 18.23 -6.65 -18.20
N LYS A 327 17.22 -6.12 -18.90
CA LYS A 327 17.41 -5.50 -20.23
C LYS A 327 17.83 -4.04 -20.09
N SER A 328 18.86 -3.58 -20.79
CA SER A 328 19.23 -2.14 -20.80
C SER A 328 18.55 -1.43 -21.97
N ASN A 329 17.80 -0.36 -21.68
CA ASN A 329 17.21 0.51 -22.68
C ASN A 329 17.64 1.96 -22.38
N THR A 330 18.85 2.34 -22.80
CA THR A 330 19.38 3.69 -22.53
C THR A 330 18.76 4.76 -23.44
N ASP A 331 18.39 4.38 -24.66
CA ASP A 331 17.94 5.32 -25.71
C ASP A 331 16.40 5.35 -25.85
N PHE A 332 15.68 4.85 -24.85
CA PHE A 332 14.22 4.83 -24.88
C PHE A 332 13.65 6.19 -24.48
N ASP A 333 12.72 6.69 -25.30
CA ASP A 333 11.88 7.83 -24.96
C ASP A 333 10.42 7.39 -24.92
N TYR A 334 9.81 7.51 -23.74
CA TYR A 334 8.41 7.13 -23.55
C TYR A 334 7.45 8.02 -24.34
N ARG A 335 7.87 9.24 -24.71
CA ARG A 335 7.06 10.19 -25.47
C ARG A 335 6.77 9.70 -26.88
N ASP A 336 7.65 8.88 -27.45
CA ASP A 336 7.42 8.24 -28.75
C ASP A 336 6.33 7.14 -28.72
N HIS A 337 5.85 6.78 -27.53
CA HIS A 337 4.93 5.67 -27.30
C HIS A 337 3.57 6.12 -26.74
N ILE A 338 3.27 7.42 -26.82
CA ILE A 338 2.01 8.03 -26.39
C ILE A 338 1.38 8.86 -27.51
N PRO A 339 0.04 9.06 -27.49
CA PRO A 339 -0.66 9.79 -28.55
C PRO A 339 -0.35 11.29 -28.61
N VAL A 340 0.20 11.87 -27.55
CA VAL A 340 0.64 13.27 -27.48
C VAL A 340 2.07 13.29 -26.95
N LYS A 341 3.03 13.70 -27.77
CA LYS A 341 4.47 13.71 -27.44
C LYS A 341 4.89 14.94 -26.63
N ASN A 342 4.24 16.07 -26.89
CA ASN A 342 4.50 17.34 -26.21
C ASN A 342 3.29 18.28 -26.29
N ILE A 343 3.21 19.20 -25.33
CA ILE A 343 2.24 20.31 -25.33
C ILE A 343 3.02 21.57 -24.96
N GLU A 344 2.98 22.56 -25.84
CA GLU A 344 3.70 23.83 -25.64
C GLU A 344 2.75 25.01 -25.78
N HIS A 345 3.00 26.04 -24.99
CA HIS A 345 2.36 27.34 -25.17
C HIS A 345 3.30 28.24 -25.98
N ILE A 346 2.87 28.61 -27.19
CA ILE A 346 3.64 29.48 -28.09
C ILE A 346 2.77 30.69 -28.43
N ASP A 347 3.25 31.88 -28.06
CA ASP A 347 2.53 33.16 -28.13
C ASP A 347 1.20 33.13 -27.36
N ASN A 348 0.08 32.96 -28.06
CA ASN A 348 -1.28 32.84 -27.48
C ASN A 348 -1.91 31.46 -27.72
N ASN A 349 -1.17 30.54 -28.35
CA ASN A 349 -1.69 29.28 -28.89
C ASN A 349 -1.16 28.08 -28.12
N ILE A 350 -1.92 26.98 -28.17
CA ILE A 350 -1.44 25.66 -27.73
C ILE A 350 -0.92 24.90 -28.93
N VAL A 351 0.28 24.34 -28.83
CA VAL A 351 0.89 23.51 -29.86
C VAL A 351 1.02 22.08 -29.33
N LEU A 352 0.28 21.16 -29.94
CA LEU A 352 0.34 19.73 -29.65
C LEU A 352 1.30 19.06 -30.63
N THR A 353 2.33 18.40 -30.13
CA THR A 353 3.18 17.52 -30.95
C THR A 353 2.62 16.11 -30.90
N LEU A 354 2.15 15.57 -32.02
CA LEU A 354 1.60 14.21 -32.13
C LEU A 354 2.60 13.30 -32.87
N PRO A 355 2.38 11.97 -32.91
CA PRO A 355 3.22 11.06 -33.68
C PRO A 355 3.21 11.29 -35.20
N THR A 356 2.12 11.82 -35.72
CA THR A 356 1.84 11.99 -37.15
C THR A 356 2.16 13.41 -37.64
N ASP A 357 1.78 14.42 -36.88
CA ASP A 357 1.91 15.83 -37.23
C ASP A 357 1.86 16.73 -35.97
N THR A 358 1.99 18.04 -36.13
CA THR A 358 1.77 19.04 -35.10
C THR A 358 0.39 19.68 -35.29
N LEU A 359 -0.33 19.94 -34.19
CA LEU A 359 -1.60 20.66 -34.19
C LEU A 359 -1.48 21.94 -33.35
N THR A 360 -1.55 23.10 -34.01
CA THR A 360 -1.67 24.41 -33.37
C THR A 360 -3.13 24.75 -33.16
N ILE A 361 -3.50 25.07 -31.93
CA ILE A 361 -4.84 25.45 -31.51
C ILE A 361 -4.80 26.93 -31.12
N SER A 362 -5.61 27.74 -31.79
CA SER A 362 -5.80 29.15 -31.49
C SER A 362 -7.27 29.44 -31.22
N PHE A 363 -7.55 30.57 -30.56
CA PHE A 363 -8.91 31.05 -30.35
C PHE A 363 -9.14 32.34 -31.15
N GLU A 364 -9.93 32.23 -32.22
CA GLU A 364 -10.15 33.29 -33.20
C GLU A 364 -11.65 33.46 -33.45
N ASN A 365 -12.14 34.71 -33.54
CA ASN A 365 -13.54 35.01 -33.80
C ASN A 365 -14.54 34.27 -32.89
N ASN A 366 -14.17 34.06 -31.62
CA ASN A 366 -14.97 33.36 -30.62
C ASN A 366 -15.15 31.85 -30.88
N ASP A 367 -14.26 31.24 -31.65
CA ASP A 367 -14.20 29.79 -31.87
C ASP A 367 -12.75 29.27 -31.87
N TYR A 368 -12.58 27.96 -31.73
CA TYR A 368 -11.28 27.29 -31.78
C TYR A 368 -10.90 26.96 -33.22
N VAL A 369 -9.70 27.36 -33.63
CA VAL A 369 -9.14 27.08 -34.95
C VAL A 369 -7.96 26.13 -34.80
N PHE A 370 -7.94 25.08 -35.63
CA PHE A 370 -6.95 24.02 -35.59
C PHE A 370 -6.11 24.08 -36.87
N ARG A 371 -4.78 24.16 -36.74
CA ARG A 371 -3.85 24.21 -37.88
C ARG A 371 -2.77 23.13 -37.78
N ASN A 372 -2.40 22.54 -38.91
CA ASN A 372 -1.32 21.54 -38.97
C ASN A 372 0.08 22.19 -38.96
N SER A 373 1.15 21.39 -39.05
CA SER A 373 2.54 21.89 -39.09
C SER A 373 2.87 22.82 -40.26
N LYS A 374 2.06 22.78 -41.34
CA LYS A 374 2.18 23.66 -42.52
C LYS A 374 1.35 24.93 -42.39
N ASN A 375 0.74 25.17 -41.22
CA ASN A 375 -0.17 26.28 -40.95
C ASN A 375 -1.46 26.23 -41.80
N GLU A 376 -1.84 25.05 -42.30
CA GLU A 376 -3.09 24.81 -43.01
C GLU A 376 -4.21 24.47 -42.00
N VAL A 377 -5.42 24.98 -42.21
CA VAL A 377 -6.56 24.72 -41.31
C VAL A 377 -7.03 23.27 -41.46
N VAL A 378 -7.14 22.57 -40.33
CA VAL A 378 -7.67 21.21 -40.24
C VAL A 378 -9.17 21.29 -39.99
N ASP A 379 -9.97 20.60 -40.82
CA ASP A 379 -11.43 20.61 -40.71
C ASP A 379 -11.88 19.79 -39.48
N TYR A 380 -12.12 20.50 -38.37
CA TYR A 380 -12.81 19.97 -37.20
C TYR A 380 -14.27 20.41 -37.22
N LYS A 381 -15.17 19.45 -37.45
CA LYS A 381 -16.61 19.68 -37.40
C LYS A 381 -17.04 19.86 -35.95
N SER A 382 -17.69 20.98 -35.67
CA SER A 382 -18.29 21.28 -34.37
C SER A 382 -19.75 20.83 -34.32
N GLU A 383 -20.08 20.01 -33.33
CA GLU A 383 -21.44 19.55 -33.08
C GLU A 383 -21.87 19.91 -31.65
N PHE A 384 -23.03 20.57 -31.52
CA PHE A 384 -23.55 20.94 -30.21
C PHE A 384 -24.19 19.74 -29.50
N ASN A 385 -23.62 19.36 -28.36
CA ASN A 385 -24.12 18.29 -27.52
C ASN A 385 -25.08 18.84 -26.46
N SER A 386 -26.38 18.77 -26.74
CA SER A 386 -27.44 19.32 -25.88
C SER A 386 -27.49 18.72 -24.47
N LYS A 387 -27.02 17.48 -24.29
CA LYS A 387 -27.02 16.79 -22.98
C LYS A 387 -26.05 17.43 -22.00
N ILE A 388 -24.88 17.84 -22.48
CA ILE A 388 -23.80 18.40 -21.66
C ILE A 388 -23.57 19.90 -21.91
N LYS A 389 -24.34 20.51 -22.82
CA LYS A 389 -24.28 21.92 -23.20
C LYS A 389 -22.85 22.36 -23.61
N ALA A 390 -22.20 21.53 -24.42
CA ALA A 390 -20.84 21.72 -24.91
C ALA A 390 -20.78 21.46 -26.43
N TYR A 391 -19.70 21.90 -27.08
CA TYR A 391 -19.43 21.62 -28.49
C TYR A 391 -18.38 20.52 -28.59
N ASP A 392 -18.70 19.43 -29.28
CA ASP A 392 -17.74 18.38 -29.60
C ASP A 392 -17.11 18.70 -30.97
N TYR A 393 -15.79 18.66 -31.06
CA TYR A 393 -15.01 18.91 -32.28
C TYR A 393 -14.37 17.59 -32.72
N THR A 394 -14.72 17.13 -33.92
CA THR A 394 -14.17 15.88 -34.50
C THR A 394 -13.69 16.11 -35.92
N THR A 395 -12.70 15.34 -36.36
CA THR A 395 -12.14 15.44 -37.71
C THR A 395 -12.11 14.09 -38.40
N THR A 396 -12.21 14.12 -39.73
CA THR A 396 -11.99 12.97 -40.60
C THR A 396 -10.56 12.89 -41.12
N ASP A 397 -9.70 13.85 -40.77
CA ASP A 397 -8.28 13.81 -41.11
C ASP A 397 -7.60 12.62 -40.40
N ALA A 398 -6.98 11.75 -41.19
CA ALA A 398 -6.33 10.54 -40.71
C ALA A 398 -5.12 10.83 -39.79
N ASN A 399 -4.50 12.02 -39.91
CA ASN A 399 -3.38 12.40 -39.05
C ASN A 399 -3.82 12.73 -37.63
N PHE A 400 -5.10 13.07 -37.43
CA PHE A 400 -5.64 13.54 -36.16
C PHE A 400 -6.83 12.69 -35.66
N SER A 401 -7.10 11.53 -36.27
CA SER A 401 -8.29 10.71 -36.00
C SER A 401 -8.34 10.11 -34.59
N ASN A 402 -7.21 10.12 -33.85
CA ASN A 402 -7.10 9.61 -32.48
C ASN A 402 -7.36 10.67 -31.40
N ILE A 403 -7.60 11.92 -31.80
CA ILE A 403 -7.85 13.04 -30.90
C ILE A 403 -9.15 13.76 -31.26
N SER A 404 -9.86 14.22 -30.24
CA SER A 404 -11.01 15.10 -30.40
C SER A 404 -11.03 16.15 -29.30
N PHE A 405 -11.87 17.16 -29.46
CA PHE A 405 -11.97 18.22 -28.46
C PHE A 405 -13.41 18.43 -28.01
N ARG A 406 -13.56 18.96 -26.81
CA ARG A 406 -14.84 19.44 -26.30
C ARG A 406 -14.69 20.83 -25.73
N SER A 407 -15.42 21.81 -26.26
CA SER A 407 -15.43 23.16 -25.71
C SER A 407 -16.69 23.48 -24.93
N GLY A 408 -16.53 24.25 -23.86
CA GLY A 408 -17.61 24.65 -22.97
C GLY A 408 -17.24 25.87 -22.15
N LYS A 409 -18.15 26.32 -21.29
CA LYS A 409 -17.89 27.44 -20.38
C LYS A 409 -17.31 26.94 -19.07
N ILE A 410 -16.24 27.57 -18.60
CA ILE A 410 -15.62 27.32 -17.29
C ILE A 410 -15.78 28.56 -16.40
N LYS A 411 -15.09 29.66 -16.72
CA LYS A 411 -15.13 30.92 -15.95
C LYS A 411 -15.95 31.99 -16.67
N SER A 412 -15.94 32.00 -18.00
CA SER A 412 -16.60 33.02 -18.80
C SER A 412 -18.12 32.83 -18.87
N LYS A 413 -18.85 33.95 -18.80
CA LYS A 413 -20.30 33.98 -19.03
C LYS A 413 -20.65 34.11 -20.52
N THR A 414 -19.75 34.68 -21.31
CA THR A 414 -20.03 35.14 -22.68
C THR A 414 -19.41 34.25 -23.76
N LYS A 415 -18.28 33.59 -23.49
CA LYS A 415 -17.57 32.73 -24.45
C LYS A 415 -17.32 31.32 -23.91
N ASN A 416 -17.09 30.36 -24.80
CA ASN A 416 -16.65 29.01 -24.45
C ASN A 416 -15.14 29.03 -24.19
N ASP A 417 -14.78 29.41 -22.97
CA ASP A 417 -13.40 29.61 -22.54
C ASP A 417 -12.69 28.31 -22.12
N GLY A 418 -13.37 27.17 -22.08
CA GLY A 418 -12.74 25.88 -21.79
C GLY A 418 -12.62 24.99 -23.02
N LEU A 419 -11.49 24.31 -23.17
CA LEU A 419 -11.27 23.28 -24.18
C LEU A 419 -10.69 22.01 -23.53
N MET A 420 -11.36 20.88 -23.68
CA MET A 420 -10.91 19.56 -23.22
C MET A 420 -10.38 18.77 -24.41
N LEU A 421 -9.13 18.33 -24.36
CA LEU A 421 -8.55 17.36 -25.28
C LEU A 421 -8.93 15.95 -24.83
N ILE A 422 -9.57 15.22 -25.75
CA ILE A 422 -10.05 13.86 -25.57
C ILE A 422 -9.15 12.93 -26.40
N LEU A 423 -8.52 11.96 -25.75
CA LEU A 423 -7.66 10.97 -26.37
C LEU A 423 -8.34 9.60 -26.29
N ASN A 424 -8.61 8.98 -27.43
CA ASN A 424 -9.28 7.67 -27.51
C ASN A 424 -10.59 7.59 -26.69
N GLY A 425 -11.33 8.70 -26.60
CA GLY A 425 -12.60 8.79 -25.86
C GLY A 425 -12.48 9.12 -24.36
N SER A 426 -11.27 9.34 -23.84
CA SER A 426 -11.03 9.76 -22.45
C SER A 426 -10.59 11.23 -22.37
N ASN A 427 -11.08 11.96 -21.37
CA ASN A 427 -10.74 13.36 -21.11
C ASN A 427 -9.34 13.43 -20.49
N GLU A 428 -8.35 14.05 -21.15
CA GLU A 428 -6.95 13.97 -20.71
C GLU A 428 -6.28 15.31 -20.42
N PHE A 429 -6.57 16.37 -21.18
CA PHE A 429 -5.96 17.68 -20.93
C PHE A 429 -7.02 18.76 -20.99
N MET A 430 -6.99 19.71 -20.05
CA MET A 430 -7.92 20.82 -20.00
C MET A 430 -7.18 22.13 -20.23
N PHE A 431 -7.69 22.96 -21.13
CA PHE A 431 -7.17 24.28 -21.44
C PHE A 431 -8.21 25.34 -21.11
N ILE A 432 -7.73 26.52 -20.72
CA ILE A 432 -8.54 27.71 -20.55
C ILE A 432 -8.09 28.81 -21.50
N THR A 433 -9.05 29.54 -22.05
CA THR A 433 -8.84 30.69 -22.94
C THR A 433 -9.14 31.98 -22.19
N ARG A 434 -8.13 32.82 -21.99
CA ARG A 434 -8.25 34.13 -21.34
C ARG A 434 -8.94 35.16 -22.23
N ASP A 435 -9.27 36.32 -21.66
CA ASP A 435 -9.94 37.41 -22.38
C ASP A 435 -9.13 37.98 -23.56
N ASP A 436 -7.80 37.91 -23.50
CA ASP A 436 -6.88 38.27 -24.58
C ASP A 436 -6.70 37.17 -25.65
N ASN A 437 -7.51 36.11 -25.58
CA ASN A 437 -7.48 34.90 -26.40
C ASN A 437 -6.23 34.03 -26.23
N SER A 438 -5.37 34.30 -25.23
CA SER A 438 -4.29 33.36 -24.88
C SER A 438 -4.86 32.09 -24.25
N MET A 439 -4.31 30.95 -24.64
CA MET A 439 -4.74 29.63 -24.19
C MET A 439 -3.72 29.00 -23.25
N HIS A 440 -4.14 28.50 -22.09
CA HIS A 440 -3.25 27.93 -21.07
C HIS A 440 -3.72 26.54 -20.65
N LEU A 441 -2.78 25.63 -20.39
CA LEU A 441 -3.09 24.35 -19.75
C LEU A 441 -3.48 24.59 -18.28
N ILE A 442 -4.49 23.89 -17.78
CA ILE A 442 -4.98 24.03 -16.41
C ILE A 442 -5.13 22.67 -15.70
N ASP A 443 -4.97 22.68 -14.38
CA ASP A 443 -5.41 21.54 -13.56
C ASP A 443 -6.95 21.58 -13.47
N PRO A 444 -7.65 20.51 -13.89
CA PRO A 444 -9.11 20.48 -13.88
C PRO A 444 -9.74 20.53 -12.48
N LYS A 445 -8.98 20.28 -11.41
CA LYS A 445 -9.45 20.29 -10.01
C LYS A 445 -9.34 21.67 -9.38
N THR A 446 -8.22 22.38 -9.60
CA THR A 446 -7.99 23.71 -9.02
C THR A 446 -8.38 24.83 -9.96
N LEU A 447 -8.46 24.57 -11.26
CA LEU A 447 -8.62 25.55 -12.34
C LEU A 447 -7.49 26.59 -12.38
N GLU A 448 -6.35 26.25 -11.81
CA GLU A 448 -5.11 27.01 -11.88
C GLU A 448 -4.33 26.61 -13.13
N GLU A 449 -3.60 27.57 -13.69
CA GLU A 449 -2.74 27.34 -14.84
C GLU A 449 -1.50 26.56 -14.41
N ILE A 450 -1.12 25.59 -15.26
CA ILE A 450 -0.01 24.68 -15.01
C ILE A 450 0.81 24.52 -16.28
N ASP A 451 2.10 24.26 -16.10
CA ASP A 451 2.99 23.81 -17.18
C ASP A 451 3.13 22.28 -17.11
N LEU A 452 3.57 21.68 -18.22
CA LEU A 452 3.96 20.28 -18.22
C LEU A 452 5.27 20.11 -17.42
N ASP A 453 5.22 19.28 -16.38
CA ASP A 453 6.41 18.92 -15.64
C ASP A 453 7.16 17.78 -16.34
N PHE A 454 8.47 17.95 -16.51
CA PHE A 454 9.39 16.90 -16.91
C PHE A 454 10.32 16.59 -15.73
N PRO A 455 9.86 15.82 -14.72
CA PRO A 455 10.63 15.59 -13.51
C PRO A 455 11.94 14.86 -13.81
N GLU A 456 12.95 15.09 -12.96
CA GLU A 456 14.16 14.26 -12.99
C GLU A 456 13.78 12.79 -12.82
N THR A 457 14.49 11.90 -13.51
CA THR A 457 14.28 10.45 -13.41
C THR A 457 15.59 9.73 -13.15
N ILE A 458 15.57 8.73 -12.26
CA ILE A 458 16.71 7.85 -12.01
C ILE A 458 16.26 6.39 -12.15
N GLY A 459 16.89 5.68 -13.09
CA GLY A 459 16.59 4.27 -13.38
C GLY A 459 15.25 4.05 -14.09
N PHE A 460 14.96 2.79 -14.41
CA PHE A 460 13.71 2.34 -15.06
C PHE A 460 13.38 2.95 -16.43
N ASN A 461 14.33 3.58 -17.13
CA ASN A 461 14.10 4.03 -18.51
C ASN A 461 13.66 2.84 -19.40
N GLY A 462 12.50 2.97 -20.05
CA GLY A 462 11.85 1.92 -20.84
C GLY A 462 11.25 0.77 -20.03
N LYS A 463 11.18 0.93 -18.70
CA LYS A 463 10.62 -0.05 -17.74
C LYS A 463 9.62 0.59 -16.80
N GLU A 464 9.05 1.73 -17.17
CA GLU A 464 8.16 2.50 -16.30
C GLU A 464 6.88 1.70 -15.99
N LYS A 465 6.41 0.86 -16.92
CA LYS A 465 5.26 -0.04 -16.74
C LYS A 465 5.53 -1.26 -15.84
N LEU A 466 6.76 -1.46 -15.40
CA LEU A 466 7.18 -2.62 -14.61
C LEU A 466 6.41 -2.73 -13.29
N ALA A 467 6.08 -3.97 -12.91
CA ALA A 467 5.38 -4.31 -11.66
C ALA A 467 4.12 -3.46 -11.45
N SER A 468 3.27 -3.37 -12.49
CA SER A 468 2.06 -2.55 -12.50
C SER A 468 2.37 -1.05 -12.37
N SER A 469 3.25 -0.55 -13.24
CA SER A 469 3.64 0.86 -13.32
C SER A 469 4.36 1.42 -12.09
N ARG A 470 4.94 0.55 -11.25
CA ARG A 470 5.79 0.97 -10.12
C ARG A 470 7.14 1.51 -10.58
N GLY A 471 7.65 1.04 -11.72
CA GLY A 471 8.88 1.58 -12.32
C GLY A 471 8.77 3.09 -12.59
N TYR A 472 7.62 3.53 -13.10
CA TYR A 472 7.27 4.94 -13.29
C TYR A 472 7.41 5.69 -11.95
N ILE A 473 6.64 5.27 -10.94
CA ILE A 473 6.63 5.91 -9.63
C ILE A 473 8.03 5.99 -9.05
N TRP A 474 8.78 4.88 -9.04
CA TRP A 474 10.12 4.81 -8.46
C TRP A 474 11.12 5.71 -9.18
N SER A 475 11.09 5.74 -10.51
CA SER A 475 12.02 6.56 -11.29
C SER A 475 11.88 8.06 -10.98
N ARG A 476 10.67 8.55 -10.71
CA ARG A 476 10.39 9.95 -10.31
C ARG A 476 10.56 10.18 -8.82
N SER A 477 10.40 9.14 -8.00
CA SER A 477 10.52 9.23 -6.54
C SER A 477 11.95 9.17 -6.02
N ILE A 478 12.85 8.43 -6.68
CA ILE A 478 14.26 8.30 -6.25
C ILE A 478 14.98 9.66 -6.24
N PRO A 479 14.85 10.54 -7.25
CA PRO A 479 15.45 11.88 -7.23
C PRO A 479 15.02 12.73 -6.03
N LEU A 480 13.77 12.60 -5.58
CA LEU A 480 13.22 13.35 -4.44
C LEU A 480 13.94 13.02 -3.11
N LEU A 481 14.68 11.90 -3.02
CA LEU A 481 15.49 11.57 -1.83
C LEU A 481 16.61 12.58 -1.56
N LYS A 482 17.02 13.36 -2.58
CA LYS A 482 18.02 14.43 -2.43
C LYS A 482 17.56 15.50 -1.43
N ASP A 483 16.25 15.75 -1.38
CA ASP A 483 15.65 16.75 -0.50
C ASP A 483 15.32 16.18 0.89
N THR A 484 15.37 14.85 1.05
CA THR A 484 14.95 14.16 2.28
C THR A 484 16.08 13.39 2.96
N LEU A 485 17.35 13.77 2.72
CA LEU A 485 18.52 13.06 3.28
C LEU A 485 18.50 13.01 4.81
N ILE A 486 18.09 14.09 5.49
CA ILE A 486 18.04 14.16 6.95
C ILE A 486 16.60 14.00 7.44
N LEU A 487 15.73 14.96 7.12
CA LEU A 487 14.32 14.95 7.46
C LEU A 487 13.50 14.69 6.20
N GLY A 488 12.43 13.92 6.32
CA GLY A 488 11.47 13.74 5.24
C GLY A 488 10.43 14.85 5.20
N SER A 489 9.53 14.74 4.22
CA SER A 489 8.44 15.72 4.04
C SER A 489 7.31 15.60 5.06
N GLY A 490 7.29 14.54 5.87
CA GLY A 490 6.25 14.22 6.84
C GLY A 490 5.63 12.85 6.55
N PRO A 491 5.23 12.09 7.59
CA PRO A 491 4.48 10.85 7.40
C PRO A 491 3.24 11.08 6.52
N ASP A 492 3.01 10.20 5.55
CA ASP A 492 1.81 10.19 4.71
C ASP A 492 1.64 11.35 3.72
N THR A 493 2.66 12.22 3.56
CA THR A 493 2.61 13.42 2.70
C THR A 493 3.14 13.20 1.28
N PHE A 494 3.57 11.99 0.93
CA PHE A 494 4.17 11.68 -0.38
C PHE A 494 3.37 12.19 -1.58
N SER A 495 2.04 12.12 -1.51
CA SER A 495 1.17 12.52 -2.61
C SER A 495 1.26 14.00 -2.98
N PHE A 496 1.71 14.84 -2.05
CA PHE A 496 1.89 16.28 -2.27
C PHE A 496 3.26 16.62 -2.87
N ASP A 497 4.30 15.84 -2.54
CA ASP A 497 5.66 16.06 -3.04
C ASP A 497 5.93 15.37 -4.38
N PHE A 498 5.15 14.32 -4.70
CA PHE A 498 5.28 13.64 -5.99
C PHE A 498 4.87 14.59 -7.13
N PRO A 499 5.62 14.64 -8.26
CA PRO A 499 5.32 15.53 -9.38
C PRO A 499 4.01 15.14 -10.08
N GLN A 500 2.88 15.69 -9.61
CA GLN A 500 1.56 15.34 -10.13
C GLN A 500 1.32 15.85 -11.56
N HIS A 501 2.04 16.88 -12.02
CA HIS A 501 1.91 17.41 -13.37
C HIS A 501 2.85 16.75 -14.40
N ASP A 502 3.49 15.61 -14.07
CA ASP A 502 4.12 14.71 -15.07
C ASP A 502 3.03 13.99 -15.89
N LEU A 503 2.20 14.77 -16.59
CA LEU A 503 0.99 14.31 -17.27
C LEU A 503 1.33 13.33 -18.39
N LEU A 504 2.39 13.60 -19.15
CA LEU A 504 2.84 12.71 -20.23
C LEU A 504 3.40 11.39 -19.68
N GLY A 505 4.16 11.43 -18.58
CA GLY A 505 4.64 10.22 -17.91
C GLY A 505 3.49 9.37 -17.37
N LYS A 506 2.46 10.00 -16.78
CA LYS A 506 1.23 9.31 -16.34
C LYS A 506 0.47 8.71 -17.51
N LEU A 507 0.33 9.45 -18.61
CA LEU A 507 -0.32 8.96 -19.82
C LEU A 507 0.40 7.72 -20.37
N TYR A 508 1.74 7.69 -20.37
CA TYR A 508 2.49 6.50 -20.75
C TYR A 508 2.27 5.34 -19.77
N ALA A 509 2.40 5.60 -18.47
CA ALA A 509 2.40 4.57 -17.44
C ALA A 509 1.00 3.96 -17.17
N TYR A 510 -0.05 4.76 -17.25
CA TYR A 510 -1.42 4.40 -16.86
C TYR A 510 -2.45 4.52 -17.99
N GLY A 511 -2.09 5.14 -19.10
CA GLY A 511 -3.05 5.44 -20.18
C GLY A 511 -3.98 6.60 -19.86
N THR A 512 -3.72 7.36 -18.78
CA THR A 512 -4.47 8.57 -18.44
C THR A 512 -3.61 9.54 -17.62
N THR A 513 -3.84 10.84 -17.76
CA THR A 513 -3.25 11.95 -16.99
C THR A 513 -3.89 12.11 -15.63
N ASN A 514 -5.14 11.65 -15.47
CA ASN A 514 -5.97 11.88 -14.28
C ASN A 514 -5.57 11.04 -13.06
N MET A 515 -4.64 10.10 -13.23
CA MET A 515 -4.18 9.24 -12.14
C MET A 515 -3.45 10.06 -11.07
N ILE A 516 -3.94 10.02 -9.83
CA ILE A 516 -3.25 10.59 -8.67
C ILE A 516 -2.30 9.55 -8.12
N ILE A 517 -1.01 9.87 -8.10
CA ILE A 517 -0.01 8.99 -7.51
C ILE A 517 0.08 9.34 -6.03
N SER A 518 -0.53 8.51 -5.19
CA SER A 518 -0.70 8.80 -3.77
C SER A 518 0.35 8.14 -2.87
N LYS A 519 1.12 7.17 -3.39
CA LYS A 519 2.11 6.38 -2.63
C LYS A 519 3.27 5.95 -3.51
N ALA A 520 4.43 5.68 -2.90
CA ALA A 520 5.59 5.13 -3.58
C ALA A 520 5.43 3.63 -3.94
N HIS A 521 4.47 2.94 -3.33
CA HIS A 521 4.31 1.48 -3.43
C HIS A 521 5.59 0.69 -3.16
N ASN A 522 6.42 1.21 -2.26
CA ASN A 522 7.64 0.59 -1.75
C ASN A 522 7.87 1.14 -0.34
N LEU A 523 7.80 0.28 0.67
CA LEU A 523 7.94 0.62 2.09
C LEU A 523 9.21 1.40 2.38
N PHE A 524 10.34 1.01 1.80
CA PHE A 524 11.65 1.61 2.07
C PHE A 524 11.76 3.00 1.44
N LEU A 525 11.34 3.12 0.17
CA LEU A 525 11.34 4.40 -0.53
C LEU A 525 10.38 5.39 0.13
N GLN A 526 9.19 4.92 0.54
CA GLN A 526 8.22 5.71 1.29
C GLN A 526 8.82 6.23 2.60
N ILE A 527 9.50 5.37 3.38
CA ILE A 527 10.16 5.81 4.63
C ILE A 527 11.23 6.86 4.33
N GLY A 528 12.06 6.68 3.30
CA GLY A 528 13.10 7.63 2.93
C GLY A 528 12.57 9.01 2.54
N LEU A 529 11.43 9.07 1.87
CA LEU A 529 10.80 10.32 1.43
C LEU A 529 10.02 11.00 2.57
N ASN A 530 9.22 10.26 3.31
CA ASN A 530 8.32 10.84 4.32
C ASN A 530 8.99 11.06 5.68
N ASN A 531 9.88 10.15 6.09
CA ASN A 531 10.52 10.18 7.41
C ASN A 531 12.02 10.56 7.34
N GLY A 532 12.58 10.62 6.14
CA GLY A 532 13.99 10.95 5.88
C GLY A 532 14.90 9.72 5.74
N VAL A 533 16.01 9.86 5.03
CA VAL A 533 16.97 8.77 4.78
C VAL A 533 17.63 8.31 6.09
N VAL A 534 17.83 9.18 7.08
CA VAL A 534 18.31 8.77 8.41
C VAL A 534 17.32 7.83 9.12
N ALA A 535 16.01 8.11 9.03
CA ALA A 535 14.98 7.21 9.56
C ALA A 535 15.00 5.87 8.82
N LEU A 536 15.13 5.89 7.48
CA LEU A 536 15.25 4.68 6.67
C LEU A 536 16.46 3.83 7.10
N ILE A 537 17.63 4.44 7.28
CA ILE A 537 18.84 3.73 7.73
C ILE A 537 18.60 3.10 9.11
N ALA A 538 17.99 3.84 10.06
CA ALA A 538 17.68 3.30 11.38
C ALA A 538 16.71 2.10 11.29
N PHE A 539 15.67 2.20 10.47
CA PHE A 539 14.74 1.09 10.21
C PHE A 539 15.47 -0.11 9.59
N VAL A 540 16.30 0.08 8.57
CA VAL A 540 17.05 -1.00 7.92
C VAL A 540 18.01 -1.67 8.91
N ILE A 541 18.73 -0.92 9.75
CA ILE A 541 19.63 -1.50 10.77
C ILE A 541 18.82 -2.34 11.77
N LEU A 542 17.69 -1.85 12.26
CA LEU A 542 16.80 -2.59 13.15
C LEU A 542 16.43 -3.96 12.55
N ILE A 543 15.99 -3.94 11.30
CA ILE A 543 15.57 -5.14 10.56
C ILE A 543 16.75 -6.09 10.32
N MET A 544 17.89 -5.58 9.86
CA MET A 544 19.07 -6.39 9.58
C MET A 544 19.64 -7.03 10.85
N VAL A 545 19.64 -6.33 11.99
CA VAL A 545 20.05 -6.90 13.27
C VAL A 545 19.17 -8.09 13.64
N TYR A 546 17.85 -7.95 13.51
CA TYR A 546 16.91 -9.05 13.79
C TYR A 546 17.13 -10.24 12.84
N ILE A 547 17.18 -10.00 11.53
CA ILE A 547 17.35 -11.05 10.52
C ILE A 547 18.68 -11.78 10.72
N ILE A 548 19.80 -11.06 10.90
CA ILE A 548 21.12 -11.66 11.12
C ILE A 548 21.14 -12.51 12.41
N ASP A 549 20.51 -12.04 13.48
CA ASP A 549 20.40 -12.79 14.74
C ASP A 549 19.60 -14.09 14.54
N SER A 550 18.45 -14.02 13.87
CA SER A 550 17.63 -15.20 13.54
C SER A 550 18.38 -16.19 12.64
N PHE A 551 19.11 -15.71 11.65
CA PHE A 551 19.94 -16.56 10.79
C PHE A 551 21.00 -17.32 11.58
N LYS A 552 21.73 -16.63 12.46
CA LYS A 552 22.74 -17.26 13.32
C LYS A 552 22.13 -18.32 14.25
N LEU A 553 20.91 -18.10 14.73
CA LEU A 553 20.25 -19.00 15.65
C LEU A 553 19.62 -20.23 14.98
N TYR A 554 19.13 -20.08 13.75
CA TYR A 554 18.19 -21.04 13.16
C TYR A 554 18.61 -21.61 11.80
N ALA A 555 19.50 -20.98 11.04
CA ALA A 555 19.82 -21.46 9.70
C ALA A 555 20.53 -22.82 9.71
N LEU A 556 20.11 -23.72 8.81
CA LEU A 556 20.77 -25.00 8.54
C LEU A 556 21.07 -25.88 9.78
N LYS A 557 20.23 -25.83 10.82
CA LYS A 557 20.38 -26.71 11.99
C LYS A 557 19.91 -28.13 11.68
N ASN A 558 20.46 -29.09 12.41
CA ASN A 558 20.16 -30.52 12.25
C ASN A 558 18.90 -30.97 13.00
N LYS A 559 18.58 -30.28 14.11
CA LYS A 559 17.46 -30.52 15.02
C LYS A 559 16.98 -29.15 15.51
N TYR A 560 15.68 -29.06 15.76
CA TYR A 560 15.02 -27.88 16.29
C TYR A 560 14.22 -28.30 17.52
N ASP A 561 14.32 -27.53 18.59
CA ASP A 561 13.32 -27.55 19.65
C ASP A 561 12.15 -26.62 19.26
N GLU A 562 11.05 -26.70 20.01
CA GLU A 562 9.83 -25.92 19.77
C GLU A 562 10.09 -24.40 19.71
N LYS A 563 10.94 -23.89 20.60
CA LYS A 563 11.25 -22.45 20.70
C LYS A 563 12.07 -21.97 19.50
N GLN A 564 12.91 -22.85 18.95
CA GLN A 564 13.67 -22.59 17.72
C GLN A 564 12.78 -22.64 16.48
N ILE A 565 11.79 -23.53 16.43
CA ILE A 565 10.79 -23.51 15.34
C ILE A 565 9.98 -22.21 15.43
N LEU A 566 9.52 -21.82 16.63
CA LEU A 566 8.80 -20.57 16.84
C LEU A 566 9.62 -19.34 16.37
N GLY A 567 10.89 -19.24 16.77
CA GLY A 567 11.75 -18.15 16.32
C GLY A 567 11.98 -18.15 14.80
N SER A 568 12.09 -19.34 14.20
CA SER A 568 12.24 -19.50 12.75
C SER A 568 11.00 -19.01 12.00
N ILE A 569 9.80 -19.37 12.43
CA ILE A 569 8.56 -18.98 11.73
C ILE A 569 8.26 -17.48 11.88
N LEU A 570 8.55 -16.88 13.04
CA LEU A 570 8.40 -15.43 13.24
C LEU A 570 9.40 -14.65 12.38
N ALA A 571 10.63 -15.16 12.21
CA ALA A 571 11.59 -14.57 11.29
C ALA A 571 11.13 -14.68 9.83
N LEU A 572 10.58 -15.82 9.42
CA LEU A 572 10.01 -15.99 8.07
C LEU A 572 8.82 -15.04 7.82
N SER A 573 7.94 -14.84 8.82
CA SER A 573 6.85 -13.86 8.75
C SER A 573 7.37 -12.43 8.50
N VAL A 574 8.37 -12.00 9.27
CA VAL A 574 8.99 -10.67 9.09
C VAL A 574 9.63 -10.55 7.71
N ILE A 575 10.41 -11.55 7.27
CA ILE A 575 11.06 -11.57 5.95
C ILE A 575 10.00 -11.48 4.84
N GLY A 576 8.94 -12.28 4.90
CA GLY A 576 7.87 -12.27 3.91
C GLY A 576 7.18 -10.92 3.77
N TYR A 577 6.91 -10.24 4.89
CA TYR A 577 6.37 -8.89 4.88
C TYR A 577 7.32 -7.88 4.25
N LEU A 578 8.61 -7.92 4.59
CA LEU A 578 9.61 -6.99 4.06
C LEU A 578 9.83 -7.15 2.56
N PHE A 579 9.86 -8.39 2.05
CA PHE A 579 9.92 -8.66 0.60
C PHE A 579 8.63 -8.22 -0.10
N THR A 580 7.47 -8.38 0.54
CA THR A 580 6.22 -7.78 0.03
C THR A 580 6.33 -6.25 -0.02
N GLY A 581 6.95 -5.64 1.00
CA GLY A 581 7.21 -4.20 1.11
C GLY A 581 8.14 -3.60 0.05
N LEU A 582 8.85 -4.42 -0.74
CA LEU A 582 9.57 -3.93 -1.93
C LEU A 582 8.61 -3.46 -3.03
N PHE A 583 7.37 -3.97 -3.03
CA PHE A 583 6.32 -3.68 -4.01
C PHE A 583 5.02 -3.23 -3.35
N ASN A 584 5.05 -2.89 -2.05
CA ASN A 584 3.90 -2.42 -1.33
C ASN A 584 4.32 -1.45 -0.23
N ASP A 585 3.40 -0.59 0.16
CA ASP A 585 3.54 0.36 1.25
C ASP A 585 2.99 -0.21 2.57
N SER A 586 3.24 0.51 3.68
CA SER A 586 2.63 0.23 4.98
C SER A 586 1.16 0.66 4.96
N VAL A 587 0.35 0.02 5.81
CA VAL A 587 -1.00 0.50 6.12
C VAL A 587 -1.40 0.01 7.51
N ILE A 588 -2.23 0.80 8.19
CA ILE A 588 -2.75 0.47 9.52
C ILE A 588 -3.52 -0.85 9.60
N CYS A 589 -4.04 -1.34 8.49
CA CYS A 589 -4.72 -2.64 8.45
C CYS A 589 -3.76 -3.82 8.75
N VAL A 590 -2.46 -3.67 8.54
CA VAL A 590 -1.48 -4.78 8.62
C VAL A 590 -0.25 -4.43 9.45
N ALA A 591 0.21 -3.18 9.42
CA ALA A 591 1.44 -2.73 10.08
C ALA A 591 1.49 -3.02 11.60
N PRO A 592 0.41 -2.85 12.40
CA PRO A 592 0.43 -3.24 13.81
C PRO A 592 0.85 -4.71 14.02
N ILE A 593 0.37 -5.61 13.16
CA ILE A 593 0.68 -7.04 13.22
C ILE A 593 2.17 -7.27 12.95
N PHE A 594 2.73 -6.60 11.94
CA PHE A 594 4.16 -6.67 11.63
C PHE A 594 5.03 -6.23 12.82
N TRP A 595 4.75 -5.07 13.41
CA TRP A 595 5.55 -4.54 14.52
C TRP A 595 5.45 -5.40 15.78
N ILE A 596 4.28 -5.98 16.05
CA ILE A 596 4.09 -6.96 17.14
C ILE A 596 4.91 -8.23 16.87
N ILE A 597 4.79 -8.83 15.68
CA ILE A 597 5.52 -10.06 15.31
C ILE A 597 7.03 -9.82 15.38
N LEU A 598 7.52 -8.67 14.92
CA LEU A 598 8.93 -8.30 14.99
C LEU A 598 9.42 -8.21 16.46
N GLY A 599 8.61 -7.61 17.34
CA GLY A 599 8.91 -7.50 18.77
C GLY A 599 8.92 -8.86 19.48
N VAL A 600 7.92 -9.71 19.19
CA VAL A 600 7.86 -11.09 19.69
C VAL A 600 9.02 -11.92 19.17
N GLY A 601 9.34 -11.81 17.88
CA GLY A 601 10.49 -12.48 17.26
C GLY A 601 11.80 -12.13 17.96
N ALA A 602 12.04 -10.84 18.23
CA ALA A 602 13.21 -10.39 18.97
C ALA A 602 13.25 -10.96 20.41
N ALA A 603 12.10 -11.00 21.10
CA ALA A 603 12.00 -11.64 22.41
C ALA A 603 12.33 -13.14 22.37
N VAL A 604 11.82 -13.86 21.36
CA VAL A 604 12.07 -15.30 21.17
C VAL A 604 13.54 -15.57 20.83
N ASN A 605 14.19 -14.73 20.02
CA ASN A 605 15.64 -14.84 19.77
C ASN A 605 16.43 -14.73 21.09
N PHE A 606 16.07 -13.77 21.94
CA PHE A 606 16.71 -13.60 23.26
C PHE A 606 16.48 -14.80 24.19
N ILE A 607 15.26 -15.33 24.24
CA ILE A 607 14.95 -16.55 25.01
C ILE A 607 15.81 -17.73 24.54
N ASN A 608 15.92 -17.92 23.23
CA ASN A 608 16.73 -18.99 22.63
C ASN A 608 18.22 -18.84 22.92
N LYS A 609 18.77 -17.62 22.87
CA LYS A 609 20.18 -17.36 23.23
C LYS A 609 20.46 -17.67 24.69
N LYS A 610 19.58 -17.24 25.59
CA LYS A 610 19.71 -17.49 27.03
C LYS A 610 19.68 -18.99 27.36
N ALA A 611 18.93 -19.77 26.59
CA ALA A 611 18.87 -21.22 26.72
C ALA A 611 20.12 -21.95 26.21
N GLN A 612 20.90 -21.36 25.29
CA GLN A 612 22.16 -21.95 24.80
C GLN A 612 23.36 -21.67 25.72
N THR A 613 23.29 -20.60 26.51
CA THR A 613 24.32 -20.20 27.49
C THR A 613 24.15 -20.86 28.86
N LYS A 614 23.07 -21.62 29.06
CA LYS A 614 22.82 -22.45 30.24
C LYS A 614 23.04 -23.90 29.86
#